data_AF-A0A0F9CE05-F1
#
_entry.id   AF-A0A0F9CE05-F1
#
_cell.length_a   1.000
_cell.length_b   1.000
_cell.length_c   1.000
_cell.angle_alpha   90.00
_cell.angle_beta   90.00
_cell.angle_gamma   90.00
#
_symmetry.space_group_name_H-M   'P 1'
#
loop_
_entity.id
_entity.type
_entity.pdbx_description
1 polymer ?
#
loop_
_entity_poly.entity_id
_entity_poly.type
_entity_poly.pdbx_seq_one_letter_code
_entity_poly.pdbx_strand_id
1 'polypeptide(L)' 'QFVPHGRKVMMAFPGGAGYGDASERPKELVKRDLLRGYISAEVAAADYGLSAEDIKEIQEVIRTGGDV' A
#
# COMPACT_ATOMS: atom_id res chain seq x y z
N GLN A 1 22.13 24.46 -0.31
CA GLN A 1 21.79 24.03 -1.67
C GLN A 1 20.73 24.97 -2.25
N PHE A 2 20.91 25.47 -3.49
CA PHE A 2 19.97 26.37 -4.16
C PHE A 2 19.01 25.59 -5.08
N VAL A 3 17.74 25.99 -5.15
CA VAL A 3 16.72 25.41 -6.05
C VAL A 3 16.12 26.52 -6.92
N PRO A 4 16.29 26.48 -8.26
CA PRO A 4 15.74 27.48 -9.17
C PRO A 4 14.20 27.53 -9.16
N HIS A 5 13.64 28.66 -9.59
CA HIS A 5 12.19 28.81 -9.75
C HIS A 5 11.62 27.78 -10.74
N GLY A 6 10.38 27.35 -10.50
CA GLY A 6 9.71 26.31 -11.29
C GLY A 6 10.16 24.87 -10.99
N ARG A 7 11.12 24.67 -10.08
CA ARG A 7 11.53 23.34 -9.62
C ARG A 7 10.81 22.96 -8.33
N LYS A 8 10.62 21.65 -8.14
CA LYS A 8 10.06 21.06 -6.93
C LYS A 8 11.12 20.24 -6.21
N VAL A 9 11.18 20.37 -4.90
CA VAL A 9 11.91 19.44 -4.03
C VAL A 9 10.94 18.35 -3.62
N MET A 10 11.29 17.10 -3.90
CA MET A 10 10.52 15.93 -3.46
C MET A 10 11.21 15.34 -2.25
N MET A 11 10.49 15.28 -1.13
CA MET A 11 11.00 14.63 0.08
C MET A 11 10.61 13.15 0.05
N ALA A 12 11.60 12.27 0.19
CA ALA A 12 11.41 10.83 0.32
C ALA A 12 11.79 10.43 1.74
N PHE A 13 10.86 10.58 2.67
CA PHE A 13 11.07 10.15 4.05
C PHE A 13 11.08 8.63 4.11
N PRO A 14 12.03 8.01 4.83
CA PRO A 14 12.05 6.57 4.99
C PRO A 14 10.87 6.09 5.84
N GLY A 15 10.46 4.85 5.60
CA GLY A 15 9.54 4.12 6.49
C GLY A 15 10.25 3.52 7.69
N GLY A 16 9.50 2.78 8.51
CA GLY A 16 10.03 1.93 9.57
C GLY A 16 10.38 0.52 9.08
N ALA A 17 11.07 -0.26 9.94
CA ALA A 17 11.29 -1.69 9.70
C ALA A 17 10.04 -2.53 10.03
N GLY A 18 9.91 -3.70 9.40
CA GLY A 18 8.89 -4.69 9.71
C GLY A 18 9.24 -5.59 10.91
N TYR A 19 8.27 -6.40 11.35
CA TYR A 19 8.44 -7.39 12.41
C TYR A 19 7.70 -8.69 12.05
N GLY A 20 8.35 -9.84 12.27
CA GLY A 20 7.79 -11.17 11.98
C GLY A 20 7.82 -11.53 10.49
N ASP A 21 7.26 -12.70 10.17
CA ASP A 21 7.08 -13.15 8.79
C ASP A 21 5.90 -12.40 8.14
N ALA A 22 6.10 -11.90 6.92
CA ALA A 22 5.07 -11.19 6.19
C ALA A 22 3.84 -12.07 5.91
N SER A 23 4.05 -13.36 5.67
CA SER A 23 2.98 -14.34 5.41
C SER A 23 2.09 -14.63 6.63
N GLU A 24 2.56 -14.32 7.84
CA GLU A 24 1.78 -14.45 9.07
C GLU A 24 0.85 -13.25 9.32
N ARG A 25 0.99 -12.16 8.56
CA ARG A 25 0.14 -10.98 8.72
C ARG A 25 -1.31 -11.33 8.38
N PRO A 26 -2.29 -11.00 9.25
CA PRO A 26 -3.69 -11.25 8.97
C PRO A 26 -4.15 -10.60 7.67
N LYS A 27 -4.79 -11.39 6.81
CA LYS A 27 -5.27 -10.98 5.49
C LYS A 27 -6.13 -9.72 5.52
N GLU A 28 -7.01 -9.58 6.51
CA GLU A 28 -7.86 -8.39 6.67
C GLU A 28 -7.06 -7.10 6.92
N LEU A 29 -5.91 -7.20 7.61
CA LEU A 29 -5.02 -6.05 7.79
C LEU A 29 -4.32 -5.68 6.49
N VAL A 30 -3.93 -6.67 5.68
CA VAL A 30 -3.35 -6.44 4.35
C VAL A 30 -4.36 -5.77 3.41
N LYS A 31 -5.62 -6.24 3.39
CA LYS A 31 -6.71 -5.61 2.63
C LYS A 31 -6.90 -4.14 3.02
N ARG A 32 -6.92 -3.85 4.32
CA ARG A 32 -7.02 -2.48 4.84
C ARG A 32 -5.82 -1.61 4.45
N ASP A 33 -4.61 -2.16 4.48
CA ASP A 33 -3.40 -1.43 4.09
C ASP A 33 -3.41 -1.10 2.58
N LEU A 34 -3.92 -2.02 1.75
CA LEU A 34 -4.16 -1.78 0.32
C LEU A 34 -5.23 -0.71 0.09
N LEU A 35 -6.37 -0.79 0.80
CA LEU A 35 -7.44 0.22 0.71
C LEU A 35 -6.90 1.63 1.02
N ARG A 36 -6.04 1.74 2.02
CA ARG A 36 -5.46 3.02 2.48
C ARG A 36 -4.31 3.52 1.61
N GLY A 37 -3.88 2.73 0.61
CA GLY A 37 -2.76 3.08 -0.25
C GLY A 37 -1.40 3.03 0.45
N TYR A 38 -1.28 2.29 1.56
CA TYR A 38 0.01 2.08 2.23
C TYR A 38 0.90 1.09 1.48
N ILE A 39 0.28 0.16 0.76
CA ILE A 39 0.93 -0.80 -0.13
C ILE A 39 0.22 -0.79 -1.48
N SER A 40 0.95 -1.20 -2.52
CA SER A 40 0.38 -1.40 -3.85
C SER A 40 -0.22 -2.81 -4.00
N ALA A 41 -1.01 -3.03 -5.05
CA ALA A 41 -1.57 -4.35 -5.36
C ALA A 41 -0.47 -5.39 -5.62
N GLU A 42 0.62 -4.96 -6.25
CA GLU A 42 1.79 -5.79 -6.53
C GLU A 42 2.47 -6.25 -5.24
N VAL A 43 2.65 -5.34 -4.27
CA VAL A 43 3.21 -5.66 -2.94
C VAL A 43 2.25 -6.56 -2.15
N ALA A 44 0.95 -6.28 -2.18
CA ALA A 44 -0.04 -7.11 -1.51
C ALA A 44 0.00 -8.58 -1.99
N ALA A 45 0.19 -8.81 -3.30
CA ALA A 45 0.32 -10.14 -3.87
C ALA A 45 1.69 -10.78 -3.56
N ALA A 46 2.78 -10.06 -3.85
CA ALA A 46 4.13 -10.62 -3.81
C ALA A 46 4.63 -10.88 -2.37
N ASP A 47 4.37 -9.96 -1.45
CA ASP A 47 4.97 -9.99 -0.12
C ASP A 47 4.01 -10.57 0.92
N TYR A 48 2.70 -10.38 0.72
CA TYR A 48 1.65 -10.80 1.66
C TYR A 48 0.74 -11.91 1.13
N GLY A 49 0.91 -12.36 -0.11
CA GLY A 49 0.14 -13.47 -0.69
C GLY A 49 -1.36 -13.17 -0.86
N LEU A 50 -1.75 -11.90 -0.96
CA LEU A 50 -3.16 -11.53 -1.17
C LEU A 50 -3.61 -12.00 -2.57
N SER A 51 -4.78 -12.65 -2.65
CA SER A 51 -5.27 -13.21 -3.91
C SER A 51 -5.70 -12.13 -4.90
N ALA A 52 -5.74 -12.49 -6.19
CA ALA A 52 -6.23 -11.58 -7.23
C ALA A 52 -7.69 -11.19 -7.01
N GLU A 53 -8.51 -12.10 -6.49
CA GLU A 53 -9.92 -11.87 -6.18
C GLU A 53 -10.07 -10.81 -5.07
N ASP A 54 -9.28 -10.92 -4.00
CA ASP A 54 -9.28 -9.95 -2.91
C ASP A 54 -8.77 -8.58 -3.35
N ILE A 55 -7.71 -8.54 -4.15
CA ILE A 55 -7.17 -7.29 -4.69
C ILE A 55 -8.24 -6.59 -5.53
N LYS A 56 -8.95 -7.33 -6.37
CA LYS A 56 -10.02 -6.78 -7.21
C LYS A 56 -11.18 -6.26 -6.37
N GLU A 57 -11.58 -6.98 -5.33
CA GLU A 57 -12.59 -6.52 -4.36
C GLU A 57 -12.20 -5.17 -3.78
N ILE A 58 -10.98 -5.04 -3.25
CA ILE A 58 -10.51 -3.79 -2.64
C ILE A 58 -10.38 -2.65 -3.66
N GLN A 59 -9.94 -2.94 -4.89
CA GLN A 59 -9.89 -1.91 -5.95
C GLN A 59 -11.28 -1.37 -6.31
N GLU A 60 -12.31 -2.21 -6.31
CA GLU A 60 -13.70 -1.77 -6.50
C GLU A 60 -14.19 -0.91 -5.31
N VAL A 61 -13.80 -1.27 -4.09
CA VAL A 61 -14.08 -0.45 -2.89
C VAL A 61 -13.42 0.92 -3.00
N ILE A 62 -12.13 0.98 -3.37
CA ILE A 62 -11.41 2.24 -3.62
C ILE A 62 -12.14 3.09 -4.68
N ARG A 63 -12.59 2.47 -5.77
CA ARG A 63 -13.28 3.16 -6.88
C ARG A 63 -14.61 3.77 -6.46
N THR A 64 -15.32 3.12 -5.54
CA THR A 64 -16.63 3.56 -5.05
C THR A 64 -16.56 4.43 -3.80
N GLY A 65 -15.37 4.59 -3.20
CA GLY A 65 -15.16 5.36 -1.97
C GLY A 65 -15.70 4.66 -0.71
N GLY A 66 -15.78 3.32 -0.72
CA GLY A 66 -16.19 2.53 0.43
C GLY A 66 -15.07 2.28 1.44
N ASP A 67 -15.39 1.55 2.51
CA ASP A 67 -14.45 1.11 3.56
C ASP A 67 -14.59 -0.42 3.78
N VAL A 68 -13.57 -1.07 4.35
CA VAL A 68 -13.56 -2.52 4.67
C VAL A 68 -13.72 -2.79 6.16
#